data_AF-A0A3D5DR01-F1
#
_entry.id   AF-A0A3D5DR01-F1
#
_cell.length_a   1.000
_cell.length_b   1.000
_cell.length_c   1.000
_cell.angle_alpha   90.00
_cell.angle_beta   90.00
_cell.angle_gamma   90.00
#
_symmetry.space_group_name_H-M   'P 1'
#
loop_
_entity.id
_entity.type
_entity.pdbx_description
1 polymer ?
#
loop_
_entity_poly.entity_id
_entity_poly.type
_entity_poly.pdbx_seq_one_letter_code
_entity_poly.pdbx_strand_id
1 'polypeptide(L)'
;MGIETEGDRVLSREEVVELADAVAVSSGIATGIGTSRYGAQLLVQAGTRDEAITKATEEFVRAVATAGLPVYPIVRVEAMSEDEDADEDGDGAG
;
A
#
# COMPACT_ATOMS: atom_id res chain seq x y z
N MET A 1 6.69 0.78 1.71
CA MET A 1 6.06 -0.52 1.36
C MET A 1 4.73 -0.26 0.70
N GLY A 2 4.47 -0.74 -0.51
CA GLY A 2 3.17 -0.66 -1.19
C GLY A 2 2.41 -1.97 -1.09
N ILE A 3 1.13 -1.92 -0.76
CA ILE A 3 0.22 -3.08 -0.72
C ILE A 3 -1.01 -2.74 -1.56
N GLU A 4 -1.42 -3.66 -2.43
CA GLU A 4 -2.61 -3.53 -3.25
C GLU A 4 -3.48 -4.79 -3.15
N THR A 5 -4.78 -4.56 -3.07
CA THR A 5 -5.81 -5.58 -3.07
C THR A 5 -6.72 -5.41 -4.28
N GLU A 6 -7.32 -6.50 -4.73
CA GLU A 6 -8.30 -6.50 -5.80
C GLU A 6 -9.64 -7.05 -5.30
N GLY A 7 -10.66 -6.21 -5.43
CA GLY A 7 -12.02 -6.50 -5.07
C GLY A 7 -12.94 -6.72 -6.25
N ASP A 8 -14.15 -7.15 -5.92
CA ASP A 8 -15.23 -7.39 -6.89
C ASP A 8 -16.10 -6.12 -7.15
N ARG A 9 -15.88 -5.04 -6.40
CA ARG A 9 -16.61 -3.77 -6.56
C ARG A 9 -15.70 -2.56 -6.55
N VAL A 10 -16.16 -1.50 -7.20
CA VAL A 10 -15.51 -0.20 -7.20
C VAL A 10 -15.69 0.47 -5.83
N LEU A 11 -14.59 1.02 -5.27
CA LEU A 11 -14.65 1.80 -4.04
C LEU A 11 -15.04 3.25 -4.29
N SER A 12 -15.88 3.77 -3.40
CA SER A 12 -16.28 5.17 -3.37
C SER A 12 -15.18 6.05 -2.82
N ARG A 13 -15.25 7.36 -3.10
CA ARG A 13 -14.31 8.33 -2.52
C ARG A 13 -14.33 8.31 -1.00
N GLU A 14 -15.52 8.25 -0.39
CA GLU A 14 -15.68 8.19 1.07
C GLU A 14 -14.98 6.96 1.66
N GLU A 15 -15.22 5.79 1.08
CA GLU A 15 -14.58 4.53 1.47
C GLU A 15 -13.04 4.59 1.46
N VAL A 16 -12.45 5.23 0.44
CA VAL A 16 -10.99 5.40 0.38
C VAL A 16 -10.48 6.51 1.30
N VAL A 17 -11.30 7.52 1.61
CA VAL A 17 -10.97 8.53 2.62
C VAL A 17 -10.90 7.90 4.02
N GLU A 18 -11.82 7.00 4.35
CA GLU A 18 -11.76 6.23 5.60
C GLU A 18 -10.49 5.38 5.66
N LEU A 19 -10.10 4.74 4.54
CA LEU A 19 -8.82 4.04 4.46
C LEU A 19 -7.64 4.99 4.65
N ALA A 20 -7.66 6.16 4.02
CA ALA A 20 -6.62 7.17 4.13
C ALA A 20 -6.43 7.63 5.59
N ASP A 21 -7.52 7.86 6.31
CA ASP A 21 -7.49 8.21 7.73
C ASP A 21 -6.90 7.07 8.58
N ALA A 22 -7.35 5.83 8.32
CA ALA A 22 -6.87 4.66 9.04
C ALA A 22 -5.36 4.38 8.82
N VAL A 23 -4.85 4.56 7.60
CA VAL A 23 -3.42 4.38 7.30
C VAL A 23 -2.57 5.58 7.69
N ALA A 24 -3.15 6.77 7.87
CA ALA A 24 -2.42 7.97 8.28
C ALA A 24 -1.72 7.80 9.64
N VAL A 25 -2.26 6.94 10.51
CA VAL A 25 -1.62 6.57 11.80
C VAL A 25 -0.22 6.00 11.59
N SER A 26 0.00 5.29 10.49
CA SER A 26 1.28 4.66 10.12
C SER A 26 2.00 5.45 9.01
N SER A 27 1.69 6.76 8.90
CA SER A 27 2.18 7.66 7.84
C SER A 27 1.94 7.11 6.43
N GLY A 28 0.85 6.36 6.27
CA GLY A 28 0.51 5.72 5.01
C GLY A 28 -0.28 6.62 4.06
N ILE A 29 -0.30 6.21 2.79
CA ILE A 29 -1.03 6.88 1.71
C ILE A 29 -1.96 5.85 1.07
N ALA A 30 -3.26 6.04 1.21
CA ALA A 30 -4.26 5.19 0.56
C ALA A 30 -4.40 5.51 -0.93
N THR A 31 -4.66 4.48 -1.73
CA THR A 31 -4.87 4.57 -3.19
C THR A 31 -6.09 3.75 -3.61
N GLY A 32 -6.61 4.03 -4.81
CA GLY A 32 -7.71 3.24 -5.40
C GLY A 32 -9.09 3.92 -5.40
N ILE A 33 -9.14 5.25 -5.33
CA ILE A 33 -10.40 6.00 -5.49
C ILE A 33 -11.01 5.71 -6.86
N GLY A 34 -12.25 5.22 -6.89
CA GLY A 34 -12.98 4.98 -8.14
C GLY A 34 -12.50 3.74 -8.91
N THR A 35 -11.75 2.85 -8.28
CA THR A 35 -11.31 1.58 -8.87
C THR A 35 -11.78 0.38 -8.06
N SER A 36 -11.80 -0.80 -8.68
CA SER A 36 -12.05 -2.08 -7.99
C SER A 36 -10.83 -2.60 -7.22
N ARG A 37 -9.72 -1.86 -7.30
CA ARG A 37 -8.50 -2.12 -6.55
C ARG A 37 -8.32 -1.01 -5.53
N TYR A 38 -7.89 -1.37 -4.34
CA TYR A 38 -7.51 -0.41 -3.33
C TYR A 38 -6.21 -0.85 -2.69
N GLY A 39 -5.41 0.12 -2.30
CA GLY A 39 -4.10 -0.12 -1.74
C GLY A 39 -3.70 0.94 -0.74
N ALA A 40 -2.55 0.73 -0.14
CA ALA A 40 -1.89 1.75 0.64
C ALA A 40 -0.37 1.60 0.54
N GLN A 41 0.31 2.73 0.53
CA GLN A 41 1.72 2.78 0.85
C GLN A 41 1.85 2.99 2.35
N LEU A 42 2.68 2.20 3.01
CA LEU A 42 2.93 2.25 4.45
C LEU A 42 4.43 2.41 4.69
N LEU A 43 4.77 3.23 5.67
CA LEU A 43 6.13 3.39 6.15
C LEU A 43 6.31 2.51 7.40
N VAL A 44 7.15 1.48 7.28
CA VAL A 44 7.39 0.52 8.36
C VAL A 44 8.88 0.37 8.61
N GLN A 45 9.25 0.35 9.89
CA GLN A 45 10.62 0.06 10.30
C GLN A 45 10.79 -1.44 10.49
N ALA A 46 11.67 -2.04 9.69
CA ALA A 46 11.94 -3.46 9.72
C ALA A 46 13.41 -3.76 9.42
N GLY A 47 13.95 -4.80 10.04
CA GLY A 47 15.33 -5.24 9.81
C GLY A 47 15.52 -5.98 8.49
N THR A 48 14.44 -6.49 7.90
CA THR A 48 14.45 -7.26 6.64
C THR A 48 13.20 -6.99 5.81
N ARG A 49 13.27 -7.32 4.52
CA ARG A 49 12.14 -7.22 3.58
C ARG A 49 10.94 -8.04 4.03
N ASP A 50 11.12 -9.30 4.41
CA ASP A 50 10.03 -10.16 4.88
C ASP A 50 9.37 -9.63 6.15
N GLU A 51 10.15 -9.08 7.08
CA GLU A 51 9.62 -8.46 8.29
C GLU A 51 8.82 -7.20 7.94
N ALA A 52 9.31 -6.40 6.99
CA ALA A 52 8.61 -5.22 6.51
C ALA A 52 7.27 -5.58 5.85
N ILE A 53 7.26 -6.61 5.01
CA ILE A 53 6.05 -7.12 4.35
C ILE A 53 5.04 -7.57 5.40
N THR A 54 5.49 -8.35 6.39
CA THR A 54 4.63 -8.84 7.46
C THR A 54 4.02 -7.68 8.24
N LYS A 55 4.85 -6.75 8.74
CA LYS A 55 4.39 -5.58 9.48
C LYS A 55 3.45 -4.69 8.67
N ALA A 56 3.81 -4.39 7.42
CA ALA A 56 2.97 -3.57 6.55
C ALA A 56 1.62 -4.25 6.26
N THR A 57 1.62 -5.57 6.06
CA THR A 57 0.37 -6.32 5.83
C THR A 57 -0.52 -6.31 7.06
N GLU A 58 0.03 -6.51 8.26
CA GLU A 58 -0.73 -6.46 9.51
C GLU A 58 -1.34 -5.07 9.74
N GLU A 59 -0.56 -4.01 9.55
CA GLU A 59 -1.03 -2.62 9.68
C GLU A 59 -2.10 -2.29 8.63
N PHE A 60 -1.90 -2.72 7.39
CA PHE A 60 -2.87 -2.55 6.32
C PHE A 60 -4.20 -3.24 6.62
N VAL A 61 -4.17 -4.50 7.05
CA VAL A 61 -5.38 -5.26 7.39
C VAL A 61 -6.14 -4.59 8.56
N ARG A 62 -5.42 -4.08 9.56
CA ARG A 62 -6.03 -3.31 10.65
C ARG A 62 -6.67 -2.00 10.16
N ALA A 63 -6.00 -1.29 9.26
CA ALA A 63 -6.52 -0.06 8.68
C ALA A 63 -7.79 -0.32 7.86
N VAL A 64 -7.79 -1.37 7.02
CA VAL A 64 -8.96 -1.81 6.24
C VAL A 64 -10.14 -2.15 7.16
N ALA A 65 -9.90 -2.90 8.24
CA ALA A 65 -10.93 -3.24 9.21
C ALA A 65 -11.47 -2.00 9.94
N THR A 66 -10.61 -1.04 10.26
CA THR A 66 -10.97 0.22 10.93
C THR A 66 -11.81 1.11 10.01
N ALA A 67 -11.44 1.18 8.73
CA ALA A 67 -12.18 1.88 7.69
C ALA A 67 -13.53 1.22 7.32
N GLY A 68 -13.83 0.04 7.89
CA GLY A 68 -15.05 -0.71 7.59
C GLY A 68 -15.08 -1.30 6.17
N LEU A 69 -13.91 -1.43 5.53
CA LEU A 69 -13.79 -1.95 4.18
C LEU A 69 -13.83 -3.49 4.16
N PRO A 70 -14.40 -4.08 3.10
CA PRO A 70 -14.33 -5.52 2.89
C PRO A 70 -12.88 -5.95 2.68
N VAL A 71 -12.48 -7.02 3.36
CA VAL A 71 -11.12 -7.58 3.22
C VAL A 71 -11.01 -8.31 1.88
N TYR A 72 -10.25 -7.73 0.95
CA TYR A 72 -9.95 -8.33 -0.34
C TYR A 72 -8.59 -9.04 -0.36
N PRO A 73 -8.39 -10.01 -1.27
CA PRO A 73 -7.10 -10.65 -1.46
C PRO A 73 -6.04 -9.63 -1.89
N ILE A 74 -4.87 -9.72 -1.27
CA ILE A 74 -3.69 -8.94 -1.65
C ILE A 74 -3.14 -9.53 -2.95
N VAL A 75 -3.09 -8.71 -3.99
CA VAL A 75 -2.62 -9.11 -5.32
C VAL A 75 -1.20 -8.61 -5.60
N ARG A 76 -0.75 -7.58 -4.88
CA ARG A 76 0.58 -6.99 -5.04
C ARG A 76 1.13 -6.50 -3.71
N VAL A 77 2.40 -6.79 -3.46
CA VAL A 77 3.18 -6.25 -2.34
C VAL A 77 4.55 -5.84 -2.85
N GLU A 78 4.90 -4.58 -2.66
CA GLU A 78 6.18 -4.01 -3.08
C GLU A 78 6.93 -3.41 -1.90
N ALA A 79 8.17 -3.85 -1.75
CA ALA A 79 9.09 -3.31 -0.78
C ALA A 79 10.07 -2.38 -1.50
N MET A 80 9.83 -1.08 -1.42
CA MET A 80 10.81 -0.07 -1.81
C MET A 80 11.59 0.32 -0.56
N SER A 81 12.92 0.22 -0.65
CA SER A 81 13.85 0.77 0.34
C SER A 81 14.31 2.14 -0.16
N GLU A 82 14.60 3.08 0.74
CA GLU A 82 15.10 4.43 0.39
C GLU A 82 16.44 4.42 -0.41
N ASP A 83 17.06 3.26 -0.59
CA ASP A 83 18.31 3.03 -1.33
C ASP A 83 18.08 2.60 -2.80
N GLU A 84 16.84 2.38 -3.26
CA GLU A 84 16.53 1.85 -4.60
C GLU A 84 16.10 2.94 -5.60
N ASP A 85 16.80 4.08 -5.59
CA ASP A 85 16.79 5.14 -6.62
C ASP A 85 18.14 5.14 -7.36
N ALA A 86 18.47 4.06 -8.08
CA ALA A 86 19.75 3.98 -8.81
C ALA A 86 19.72 3.15 -10.10
N ASP A 87 18.66 3.22 -10.90
CA ASP A 87 18.71 2.74 -12.29
C ASP A 87 17.73 3.55 -13.11
N GLU A 88 18.21 4.53 -13.89
CA GLU A 88 17.69 4.98 -15.21
C GLU A 88 18.43 6.26 -15.66
N ASP A 89 19.75 6.20 -15.87
CA ASP A 89 20.47 7.18 -16.72
C ASP A 89 21.63 6.47 -17.44
N GLY A 90 21.24 5.59 -18.36
CA GLY A 90 22.15 4.89 -19.27
C GLY A 90 21.86 5.25 -20.73
N ASP A 91 21.69 6.55 -21.05
CA ASP A 91 21.73 7.03 -22.44
C ASP A 91 23.19 6.97 -22.95
N GLY A 92 23.61 5.76 -23.33
CA GLY A 92 24.88 5.51 -23.98
C GLY A 92 24.83 5.87 -25.46
N ALA A 93 24.97 7.16 -25.78
CA ALA A 93 25.36 7.58 -27.12
C ALA A 93 26.87 7.30 -27.34
N GLY A 94 27.19 6.38 -28.24
CA GLY A 94 28.54 6.07 -28.69
C GLY A 94 28.55 5.49 -30.10
#